data_AF-A0A1A6HMS9-F1
#
_entry.id   AF-A0A1A6HMS9-F1
#
_cell.length_a   1.000
_cell.length_b   1.000
_cell.length_c   1.000
_cell.angle_alpha   90.00
_cell.angle_beta   90.00
_cell.angle_gamma   90.00
#
_symmetry.space_group_name_H-M   'P 1'
#
loop_
_entity.id
_entity.type
_entity.pdbx_description
1 polymer ?
#
loop_
_entity_poly.entity_id
_entity_poly.type
_entity_poly.pdbx_seq_one_letter_code
_entity_poly.pdbx_strand_id
1 'polypeptide(L)' 'IPQISYASTAPELSDNTRYDFFSRVVPPDSYQAQAMVDIVTALGWNYVSTLASEGNYGESGVEAFTQISREI' A
#
# COMPACT_ATOMS: atom_id res chain seq x y z
N ILE A 1 5.97 -24.97 5.99
CA ILE A 1 6.34 -24.45 7.32
C ILE A 1 5.79 -23.04 7.38
N PRO A 2 4.94 -22.70 8.36
CA PRO A 2 4.38 -21.35 8.47
C PRO A 2 5.48 -20.32 8.76
N GLN A 3 5.40 -19.15 8.13
CA GLN A 3 6.27 -18.00 8.36
C GLN A 3 5.42 -16.79 8.78
N ILE A 4 5.73 -16.21 9.93
CA ILE A 4 5.09 -14.98 10.41
C ILE A 4 6.12 -13.85 10.41
N SER A 5 5.94 -12.86 9.53
CA SER A 5 6.84 -11.71 9.43
C SER A 5 6.41 -10.57 10.35
N TYR A 6 7.41 -9.89 10.95
CA TYR A 6 7.21 -8.70 11.78
C TYR A 6 7.44 -7.38 11.02
N ALA A 7 7.95 -7.42 9.79
CA ALA A 7 8.38 -6.21 9.07
C ALA A 7 8.08 -6.21 7.57
N SER A 8 7.54 -7.29 7.00
CA SER A 8 7.27 -7.36 5.56
C SER A 8 5.94 -6.69 5.21
N THR A 9 5.99 -5.51 4.59
CA THR A 9 4.81 -4.68 4.27
C THR A 9 4.39 -4.73 2.81
N ALA A 10 5.18 -5.34 1.93
CA ALA A 10 4.90 -5.48 0.51
C ALA A 10 3.46 -6.03 0.26
N PRO A 11 2.62 -5.34 -0.54
CA PRO A 11 1.23 -5.75 -0.77
C PRO A 11 1.10 -7.14 -1.41
N GLU A 12 2.04 -7.54 -2.25
CA GLU A 12 2.01 -8.81 -3.01
C GLU A 12 2.05 -10.03 -2.10
N LEU A 13 2.64 -9.90 -0.91
CA LEU A 13 2.69 -10.95 0.11
C LEU A 13 1.31 -11.29 0.70
N SER A 14 0.27 -10.54 0.33
CA SER A 14 -1.12 -10.82 0.71
C SER A 14 -1.81 -11.81 -0.23
N ASP A 15 -1.17 -12.20 -1.34
CA ASP A 15 -1.72 -13.19 -2.27
C ASP A 15 -1.58 -14.62 -1.70
N ASN A 16 -2.64 -15.08 -1.03
CA ASN A 16 -2.70 -16.41 -0.43
C ASN A 16 -2.65 -17.55 -1.46
N THR A 17 -2.89 -17.29 -2.75
CA THR A 17 -2.74 -18.33 -3.79
C THR A 17 -1.27 -18.59 -4.13
N ARG A 18 -0.41 -17.60 -3.89
CA ARG A 18 1.03 -17.67 -4.11
C ARG A 18 1.82 -17.90 -2.81
N TYR A 19 1.31 -17.41 -1.68
CA TYR A 19 2.00 -17.39 -0.39
C TYR A 19 1.19 -18.02 0.75
N ASP A 20 0.64 -19.23 0.54
CA ASP A 20 -0.28 -19.93 1.46
C ASP A 20 0.26 -20.19 2.89
N PHE A 21 1.60 -20.13 3.09
CA PHE A 21 2.21 -20.27 4.41
C PHE A 21 2.74 -18.96 5.01
N PHE A 22 2.48 -17.82 4.36
CA PHE A 22 2.93 -16.52 4.82
C PHE A 22 1.84 -15.84 5.66
N SER A 23 2.27 -15.22 6.75
CA SER A 23 1.45 -14.31 7.55
C SER A 23 2.32 -13.17 8.05
N ARG A 24 1.71 -12.08 8.50
CA ARG A 24 2.41 -10.95 9.10
C ARG A 24 1.59 -10.29 10.19
N VAL A 25 2.28 -9.64 11.12
CA VAL A 25 1.67 -8.87 12.22
C VAL A 25 1.65 -7.36 11.93
N VAL A 26 2.06 -6.96 10.73
CA VAL A 26 2.06 -5.57 10.24
C VAL A 26 1.11 -5.43 9.04
N PRO A 27 0.51 -4.26 8.81
CA PRO A 27 -0.36 -4.03 7.66
C PRO A 27 0.44 -4.00 6.34
N PRO A 28 -0.20 -4.29 5.20
CA PRO A 28 0.36 -3.97 3.89
C PRO A 28 0.48 -2.47 3.66
N ASP A 29 1.41 -2.08 2.78
CA ASP A 29 1.59 -0.68 2.37
C ASP A 29 0.38 -0.09 1.62
N SER A 30 -0.53 -0.93 1.09
CA SER A 30 -1.79 -0.46 0.50
C SER A 30 -2.66 0.32 1.48
N TYR A 31 -2.57 0.03 2.79
CA TYR A 31 -3.28 0.79 3.81
C TYR A 31 -2.66 2.18 4.02
N GLN A 32 -1.36 2.34 3.79
CA GLN A 32 -0.72 3.67 3.82
C GLN A 32 -1.23 4.54 2.67
N ALA A 33 -1.33 3.97 1.46
CA ALA A 33 -1.87 4.67 0.30
C ALA A 33 -3.32 5.12 0.52
N GLN A 34 -4.18 4.25 1.07
CA GLN A 34 -5.55 4.61 1.44
C GLN A 34 -5.58 5.77 2.44
N ALA A 35 -4.81 5.68 3.52
CA ALA A 35 -4.78 6.73 4.54
C ALA A 35 -4.32 8.09 3.97
N MET A 36 -3.36 8.08 3.03
CA MET A 36 -2.94 9.31 2.35
C MET A 36 -4.09 9.93 1.53
N VAL A 37 -4.86 9.12 0.80
CA VAL A 37 -6.03 9.61 0.04
C VAL A 37 -7.12 10.14 0.98
N ASP A 38 -7.38 9.45 2.09
CA ASP A 38 -8.36 9.88 3.08
C ASP A 38 -7.99 11.26 3.66
N ILE A 39 -6.71 11.51 3.94
CA ILE A 39 -6.20 12.80 4.41
C ILE A 39 -6.39 13.89 3.35
N VAL A 40 -5.99 13.63 2.10
CA VAL A 40 -6.12 14.57 0.98
C VAL A 40 -7.59 14.96 0.79
N THR A 41 -8.48 13.97 0.84
CA THR A 41 -9.94 14.13 0.73
C THR A 41 -10.50 14.95 1.90
N ALA A 42 -10.13 14.60 3.14
CA ALA A 42 -10.61 15.29 4.34
C ALA A 42 -10.18 16.76 4.40
N LEU A 43 -9.05 17.11 3.79
CA LEU A 43 -8.54 18.48 3.71
C LEU A 43 -9.08 19.26 2.50
N GLY A 44 -9.84 18.62 1.61
CA GLY A 44 -10.40 19.25 0.41
C GLY A 44 -9.35 19.63 -0.63
N TRP A 45 -8.20 18.96 -0.64
CA TRP A 45 -7.16 19.18 -1.64
C TRP A 45 -7.52 18.48 -2.96
N ASN A 46 -7.50 19.23 -4.06
CA ASN A 46 -7.88 18.75 -5.39
C ASN A 46 -6.71 18.70 -6.39
N TYR A 47 -5.52 19.11 -5.96
CA TYR A 47 -4.30 19.03 -6.75
C TYR A 47 -3.13 18.67 -5.84
N VAL A 48 -2.52 17.51 -6.09
CA VAL A 48 -1.36 16.99 -5.37
C VAL A 48 -0.34 16.44 -6.36
N SER A 49 0.91 16.29 -5.93
CA SER A 49 1.96 15.65 -6.71
C SER A 49 2.60 14.54 -5.90
N THR A 50 2.96 13.44 -6.56
CA THR A 50 3.60 12.29 -5.95
C THR A 50 5.08 12.23 -6.34
N LEU A 51 5.91 11.74 -5.42
CA LEU A 51 7.30 11.38 -5.64
C LEU A 51 7.51 9.99 -5.03
N ALA A 52 8.20 9.12 -5.75
CA ALA A 52 8.47 7.75 -5.32
C ALA A 52 9.98 7.50 -5.28
N SER A 53 10.43 6.70 -4.31
CA SER A 53 11.70 6.00 -4.43
C SER A 53 11.58 4.93 -5.52
N GLU A 54 12.63 4.73 -6.29
CA GLU A 54 12.69 3.64 -7.27
C GLU A 54 12.52 2.27 -6.60
N GLY A 55 11.76 1.38 -7.24
CA GLY A 55 11.47 0.03 -6.79
C GLY A 55 10.11 -0.14 -6.10
N ASN A 56 9.76 -1.41 -5.82
CA ASN A 56 8.39 -1.83 -5.50
C ASN A 56 7.73 -1.05 -4.37
N TYR A 57 8.45 -0.67 -3.31
CA TYR A 57 7.84 0.06 -2.20
C TYR A 57 7.29 1.43 -2.64
N GLY A 58 8.12 2.24 -3.31
CA GLY A 58 7.73 3.59 -3.70
C GLY A 58 6.80 3.60 -4.90
N GLU A 59 7.11 2.80 -5.93
CA GLU A 59 6.33 2.74 -7.17
C GLU A 59 4.93 2.17 -6.92
N SER A 60 4.81 1.02 -6.25
CA SER A 60 3.50 0.42 -5.96
C SER A 60 2.70 1.26 -4.95
N GLY A 61 3.37 1.97 -4.03
CA GLY A 61 2.71 2.92 -3.14
C GLY A 61 2.05 4.08 -3.89
N VAL A 62 2.76 4.70 -4.84
CA VAL A 62 2.22 5.78 -5.68
C VAL A 62 1.15 5.28 -6.64
N GLU A 63 1.31 4.08 -7.20
CA GLU A 63 0.29 3.43 -8.03
C GLU A 63 -1.01 3.21 -7.24
N ALA A 64 -0.91 2.61 -6.04
CA ALA A 64 -2.06 2.40 -5.17
C ALA A 64 -2.75 3.72 -4.78
N PHE A 65 -1.98 4.76 -4.40
CA PHE A 65 -2.52 6.09 -4.11
C PHE A 65 -3.30 6.65 -5.32
N THR A 66 -2.70 6.56 -6.51
CA THR A 66 -3.29 7.07 -7.75
C THR A 66 -4.59 6.32 -8.09
N GLN A 67 -4.60 5.00 -7.93
CA GLN A 67 -5.80 4.19 -8.17
C GLN A 67 -6.92 4.58 -7.21
N ILE A 68 -6.67 4.56 -5.90
CA ILE A 68 -7.66 4.89 -4.87
C ILE A 68 -8.21 6.31 -5.07
N SER A 69 -7.33 7.28 -5.37
CA SER A 69 -7.75 8.68 -5.62
C SER A 69 -8.70 8.87 -6.79
N ARG A 70 -8.78 7.92 -7.74
CA ARG A 70 -9.67 7.98 -8.91
C ARG A 70 -11.03 7.36 -8.65
N GLU A 71 -11.17 6.60 -7.57
CA GLU A 71 -12.40 5.93 -7.18
C GLU A 71 -13.30 6.82 -6.29
N ILE A 72 -12.78 7.97 -5.86
CA ILE A 72 -13.45 8.99 -5.02
C ILE A 72 -13.86 10.19 -5.89
#